data_AF-A0A5K1EZZ7-F1
#
_entry.id   AF-A0A5K1EZZ7-F1
#
_cell.length_a   1.000
_cell.length_b   1.000
_cell.length_c   1.000
_cell.angle_alpha   90.00
_cell.angle_beta   90.00
_cell.angle_gamma   90.00
#
_symmetry.space_group_name_H-M   'P 1'
#
loop_
_entity.id
_entity.type
_entity.pdbx_description
1 polymer ?
#
loop_
_entity_poly.entity_id
_entity_poly.type
_entity_poly.pdbx_seq_one_letter_code
_entity_poly.pdbx_strand_id
1 'polypeptide(L)' 'AARKLASSGYGVFAVDYPGFGLSDGLHGYIPNFDILVDDVIEQFSKVK' A
#
# COMPACT_ATOMS: atom_id res chain seq x y z
N ALA A 1 3.69 11.11 -10.64
CA ALA A 1 3.78 11.79 -9.33
C ALA A 1 4.94 11.27 -8.48
N ALA A 2 4.99 9.95 -8.18
CA ALA A 2 6.03 9.35 -7.33
C ALA A 2 7.48 9.75 -7.68
N ARG A 3 7.88 9.70 -8.97
CA ARG A 3 9.24 10.10 -9.39
C ARG A 3 9.59 11.54 -9.01
N LYS A 4 8.64 12.48 -9.09
CA LYS A 4 8.88 13.88 -8.74
C LYS A 4 9.16 14.04 -7.24
N LEU A 5 8.42 13.33 -6.40
CA LEU A 5 8.61 13.34 -4.95
C LEU A 5 9.94 12.68 -4.56
N ALA A 6 10.27 11.54 -5.17
CA ALA A 6 11.56 10.88 -4.96
C ALA A 6 12.74 11.78 -5.35
N SER A 7 12.65 12.49 -6.48
CA SER A 7 13.68 13.46 -6.91
C SER A 7 13.79 14.68 -6.00
N SER A 8 12.78 14.98 -5.18
CA SER A 8 12.80 16.04 -4.17
C SER A 8 13.30 15.56 -2.79
N GLY A 9 13.78 14.32 -2.68
CA GLY A 9 14.36 13.77 -1.45
C GLY A 9 13.36 13.10 -0.51
N TYR A 10 12.11 12.89 -0.93
CA TYR A 10 11.11 12.16 -0.14
C TYR A 10 11.22 10.66 -0.35
N GLY A 11 11.14 9.88 0.74
CA GLY A 11 10.88 8.45 0.68
C GLY A 11 9.47 8.21 0.12
N VAL A 12 9.37 7.42 -0.95
CA VAL A 12 8.09 7.07 -1.56
C VAL A 12 7.95 5.55 -1.55
N PHE A 13 6.92 5.07 -0.86
CA PHE A 13 6.58 3.65 -0.76
C PHE A 13 5.24 3.41 -1.44
N ALA A 14 5.10 2.28 -2.12
CA ALA A 14 3.87 1.84 -2.75
C ALA A 14 3.64 0.37 -2.38
N VAL A 15 2.38 0.01 -2.15
CA VAL A 15 1.98 -1.30 -1.64
C VAL A 15 0.77 -1.76 -2.43
N ASP A 16 0.86 -2.99 -2.93
CA ASP A 16 -0.25 -3.69 -3.55
C ASP A 16 -0.99 -4.50 -2.47
N TYR A 17 -2.25 -4.18 -2.24
CA TYR A 17 -3.09 -4.91 -1.29
C TYR A 17 -3.63 -6.22 -1.87
N PRO A 18 -4.02 -7.21 -1.04
CA PRO A 18 -4.59 -8.46 -1.53
C PRO A 18 -5.73 -8.24 -2.52
N GLY A 19 -5.69 -8.97 -3.65
CA GLY A 19 -6.64 -8.82 -4.76
C GLY A 19 -6.36 -7.63 -5.70
N PHE A 20 -5.27 -6.87 -5.49
CA PHE A 20 -4.87 -5.75 -6.36
C PHE A 20 -3.41 -5.87 -6.81
N GLY A 21 -3.10 -5.26 -7.94
CA GLY A 21 -1.74 -5.24 -8.49
C GLY A 21 -1.22 -6.65 -8.75
N LEU A 22 -0.05 -6.96 -8.20
CA LEU A 22 0.57 -8.29 -8.29
C LEU A 22 0.37 -9.14 -7.02
N SER A 23 -0.38 -8.64 -6.04
CA SER A 23 -0.63 -9.32 -4.77
C SER A 23 -1.69 -10.42 -4.91
N ASP A 24 -1.52 -11.49 -4.14
CA ASP A 24 -2.43 -12.63 -4.11
C ASP A 24 -3.87 -12.23 -3.72
N GLY A 25 -4.84 -13.02 -4.16
CA GLY A 25 -6.26 -12.82 -3.86
C GLY A 25 -7.13 -12.77 -5.11
N LEU A 26 -8.45 -12.81 -4.91
CA LEU A 26 -9.38 -12.65 -6.01
C LEU A 26 -9.35 -11.19 -6.49
N HIS A 27 -9.15 -11.00 -7.79
CA HIS A 27 -8.93 -9.67 -8.35
C HIS A 27 -10.11 -8.71 -8.06
N GLY A 28 -9.83 -7.60 -7.40
CA GLY A 28 -10.81 -6.58 -7.01
C GLY A 28 -11.73 -6.99 -5.86
N TYR A 29 -11.46 -8.10 -5.17
CA TYR A 29 -12.28 -8.55 -4.05
C TYR A 29 -11.60 -8.27 -2.72
N ILE A 30 -12.31 -7.54 -1.86
CA ILE A 30 -11.91 -7.25 -0.49
C ILE A 30 -12.94 -7.91 0.43
N PRO A 31 -12.58 -8.96 1.19
CA PRO A 31 -13.52 -9.66 2.05
C PRO A 31 -13.97 -8.82 3.26
N ASN A 32 -13.10 -7.96 3.77
CA ASN A 32 -13.40 -6.98 4.81
C ASN A 32 -12.49 -5.74 4.63
N PHE A 33 -13.08 -4.55 4.68
CA PHE A 33 -12.35 -3.30 4.58
C PHE A 33 -11.47 -3.01 5.80
N ASP A 34 -11.84 -3.49 7.00
CA ASP A 34 -11.05 -3.27 8.22
C ASP A 34 -9.63 -3.85 8.10
N ILE A 35 -9.48 -4.97 7.38
CA ILE A 35 -8.18 -5.59 7.14
C ILE A 35 -7.24 -4.63 6.37
N LEU A 36 -7.77 -3.90 5.39
CA LEU A 36 -6.97 -2.89 4.67
C LEU A 36 -6.58 -1.73 5.58
N VAL A 37 -7.47 -1.33 6.49
CA VAL A 37 -7.20 -0.24 7.43
C VAL A 37 -6.07 -0.64 8.38
N ASP A 38 -6.11 -1.86 8.91
CA ASP A 38 -5.07 -2.40 9.79
C ASP A 38 -3.72 -2.52 9.05
N ASP A 39 -3.71 -3.04 7.82
CA ASP A 39 -2.52 -3.14 6.97
C ASP A 39 -1.89 -1.76 6.71
N VAL A 40 -2.71 -0.74 6.44
CA VAL A 40 -2.27 0.65 6.25
C VAL A 40 -1.61 1.17 7.53
N ILE A 41 -2.25 0.99 8.69
CA ILE A 41 -1.73 1.45 9.99
C ILE A 41 -0.38 0.80 10.28
N GLU A 42 -0.27 -0.52 10.08
CA GLU A 42 0.99 -1.24 10.29
C GLU A 42 2.10 -0.69 9.37
N GLN A 43 1.80 -0.46 8.10
CA GLN A 43 2.78 0.06 7.15
C GLN A 43 3.25 1.46 7.51
N PHE A 44 2.34 2.37 7.85
CA PHE A 44 2.70 3.71 8.32
C PHE A 44 3.54 3.67 9.60
N SER A 45 3.31 2.69 10.49
CA SER A 45 4.13 2.54 11.70
C SER A 45 5.56 2.06 11.42
N LYS A 46 5.78 1.34 10.32
CA LYS A 46 7.09 0.79 9.92
C LYS A 46 7.90 1.75 9.06
N VAL A 47 7.24 2.67 8.36
CA VAL A 47 7.90 3.73 7.59
C VAL A 47 8.43 4.77 8.59
N LYS A 48 9.76 4.94 8.63
CA LYS A 48 10.46 5.95 9.44
C LYS A 48 10.55 7.29 8.74
#